data_AF-A0AAD6TKU6-F1
#
_entry.id   AF-A0AAD6TKU6-F1
#
_cell.length_a   1.000
_cell.length_b   1.000
_cell.length_c   1.000
_cell.angle_alpha   90.00
_cell.angle_beta   90.00
_cell.angle_gamma   90.00
#
_symmetry.space_group_name_H-M   'P 1'
#
loop_
_entity.id
_entity.type
_entity.pdbx_description
1 polymer ?
#
loop_
_entity_poly.entity_id
_entity_poly.type
_entity_poly.pdbx_seq_one_letter_code
_entity_poly.pdbx_strand_id
1 'polypeptide(L)'
;MLALTLFSLFCAPLYVQATGPWIDYPADGTATMTHYTIPDGFIAACGCTGASTEYPTAAMSQMAYGSSTAFGPACGKCFNLTLLNTYTGDPPFFPDVVKSIVIKVTDLCPLSEAGWCSGTQTKKNPGGQYINFDLAYPSAAIPDDFFPSNASYYGYTDFGVWNVSYQTVSCLPNWAGANNKAALGSVTNLGNESVCCPANPTGNPNDTCPSYSDDNALPPNTMTSVARMLAIPTALVVGLVFAHLFGT
;
A
#
# COMPACT_ATOMS: atom_id res chain seq x y z
N MET A 1 41.19 -57.25 16.94
CA MET A 1 40.83 -56.67 15.64
C MET A 1 40.05 -55.40 15.91
N LEU A 2 40.63 -54.25 15.57
CA LEU A 2 40.10 -52.91 15.84
C LEU A 2 38.94 -52.62 14.86
N ALA A 3 37.76 -52.27 15.36
CA ALA A 3 36.63 -51.86 14.53
C ALA A 3 36.71 -50.34 14.27
N LEU A 4 36.92 -49.97 13.01
CA LEU A 4 36.99 -48.60 12.54
C LEU A 4 35.57 -48.11 12.20
N THR A 5 34.97 -47.28 13.06
CA THR A 5 33.68 -46.62 12.76
C THR A 5 33.91 -45.33 11.98
N LEU A 6 33.55 -45.33 10.69
CA LEU A 6 33.46 -44.12 9.86
C LEU A 6 32.26 -43.28 10.28
N PHE A 7 32.50 -42.05 10.76
CA PHE A 7 31.48 -41.02 10.90
C PHE A 7 31.33 -40.28 9.55
N SER A 8 30.22 -40.53 8.85
CA SER A 8 29.86 -39.75 7.66
C SER A 8 29.33 -38.38 8.09
N LEU A 9 30.12 -37.32 7.87
CA LEU A 9 29.62 -35.94 7.93
C LEU A 9 28.61 -35.73 6.80
N PHE A 10 27.32 -35.74 7.14
CA PHE A 10 26.27 -35.20 6.28
C PHE A 10 26.39 -33.68 6.25
N CYS A 11 27.06 -33.14 5.23
CA CYS A 11 27.01 -31.72 4.90
C CYS A 11 25.64 -31.44 4.27
N ALA A 12 24.66 -31.04 5.08
CA ALA A 12 23.38 -30.58 4.56
C ALA A 12 23.59 -29.25 3.82
N PRO A 13 23.17 -29.11 2.55
CA PRO A 13 23.24 -27.84 1.85
C PRO A 13 22.36 -26.82 2.57
N LEU A 14 22.97 -25.74 3.07
CA LEU A 14 22.25 -24.55 3.50
C LEU A 14 21.59 -23.94 2.26
N TYR A 15 20.30 -24.21 2.07
CA TYR A 15 19.46 -23.47 1.15
C TYR A 15 19.32 -22.05 1.70
N VAL A 16 20.10 -21.11 1.16
CA VAL A 16 19.81 -19.69 1.29
C VAL A 16 18.55 -19.47 0.46
N GLN A 17 17.38 -19.35 1.11
CA GLN A 17 16.22 -18.83 0.42
C GLN A 17 16.58 -17.42 -0.03
N ALA A 18 16.62 -17.21 -1.34
CA ALA A 18 16.75 -15.88 -1.90
C ALA A 18 15.49 -15.11 -1.48
N THR A 19 15.62 -14.26 -0.45
CA THR A 19 14.63 -13.22 -0.19
C THR A 19 14.45 -12.46 -1.50
N GLY A 20 13.22 -12.29 -1.97
CA GLY A 20 12.96 -11.54 -3.20
C GLY A 20 13.58 -10.13 -3.14
N PRO A 21 13.65 -9.42 -4.28
CA PRO A 21 14.32 -8.12 -4.40
C PRO A 21 13.58 -6.96 -3.67
N TRP A 22 12.85 -7.26 -2.59
CA TRP A 22 12.02 -6.33 -1.83
C TRP A 22 12.87 -5.30 -1.08
N ILE A 23 12.34 -4.09 -0.93
CA ILE A 23 12.92 -3.04 -0.11
C ILE A 23 12.75 -3.43 1.35
N ASP A 24 13.87 -3.58 2.06
CA ASP A 24 13.87 -3.51 3.51
C ASP A 24 13.85 -2.03 3.93
N TYR A 25 12.91 -1.67 4.78
CA TYR A 25 12.71 -0.29 5.21
C TYR A 25 12.71 -0.17 6.73
N PRO A 26 13.32 0.89 7.29
CA PRO A 26 13.33 1.12 8.73
C PRO A 26 11.91 1.37 9.27
N ALA A 27 11.77 1.35 10.60
CA ALA A 27 10.50 1.68 11.25
C ALA A 27 10.05 3.12 10.94
N ASP A 28 10.98 4.05 10.76
CA ASP A 28 10.74 5.47 10.50
C ASP A 28 11.51 5.93 9.27
N GLY A 29 10.91 6.77 8.44
CA GLY A 29 11.56 7.30 7.24
C GLY A 29 10.75 8.34 6.50
N THR A 30 11.09 8.56 5.22
CA THR A 30 10.32 9.41 4.31
C THR A 30 9.88 8.64 3.08
N ALA A 31 8.74 9.06 2.51
CA ALA A 31 8.11 8.43 1.36
C ALA A 31 7.38 9.49 0.53
N THR A 32 6.98 9.13 -0.68
CA THR A 32 5.93 9.88 -1.37
C THR A 32 4.56 9.36 -0.91
N MET A 33 3.55 10.22 -1.00
CA MET A 33 2.16 9.84 -0.83
C MET A 33 1.31 10.40 -1.96
N THR A 34 0.54 9.53 -2.59
CA THR A 34 -0.50 9.86 -3.57
C THR A 34 -1.87 9.49 -3.01
N HIS A 35 -2.91 9.62 -3.82
CA HIS A 35 -4.22 9.06 -3.50
C HIS A 35 -4.87 8.37 -4.70
N TYR A 36 -5.75 7.42 -4.38
CA TYR A 36 -6.60 6.71 -5.32
C TYR A 36 -7.97 6.46 -4.69
N THR A 37 -8.98 6.29 -5.53
CA THR A 37 -10.33 5.92 -5.09
C THR A 37 -10.49 4.42 -5.08
N ILE A 38 -11.05 3.90 -3.99
CA ILE A 38 -11.45 2.50 -3.87
C ILE A 38 -12.94 2.42 -3.50
N PRO A 39 -13.73 1.50 -4.07
CA PRO A 39 -15.12 1.30 -3.65
C PRO A 39 -15.21 0.79 -2.22
N ASP A 40 -16.30 1.16 -1.54
CA ASP A 40 -16.60 0.61 -0.23
C ASP A 40 -16.82 -0.92 -0.29
N GLY A 41 -16.32 -1.64 0.71
CA GLY A 41 -16.36 -3.10 0.80
C GLY A 41 -15.41 -3.83 -0.15
N PHE A 42 -14.57 -3.13 -0.92
CA PHE A 42 -13.67 -3.76 -1.88
C PHE A 42 -12.59 -4.60 -1.17
N ILE A 43 -12.33 -5.80 -1.70
CA ILE A 43 -11.30 -6.70 -1.19
C ILE A 43 -10.02 -6.49 -2.00
N ALA A 44 -9.09 -5.76 -1.40
CA ALA A 44 -7.83 -5.36 -2.02
C ALA A 44 -6.74 -6.46 -1.91
N ALA A 45 -5.51 -6.18 -2.36
CA ALA A 45 -4.48 -7.21 -2.55
C ALA A 45 -4.13 -8.04 -1.30
N CYS A 46 -4.24 -7.48 -0.09
CA CYS A 46 -4.02 -8.23 1.15
C CYS A 46 -5.14 -9.23 1.48
N GLY A 47 -6.31 -9.10 0.84
CA GLY A 47 -7.48 -9.90 1.19
C GLY A 47 -8.09 -9.53 2.55
N CYS A 48 -7.85 -8.31 3.03
CA CYS A 48 -8.48 -7.80 4.26
C CYS A 48 -10.01 -7.77 4.11
N THR A 49 -10.73 -7.89 5.23
CA THR A 49 -12.19 -7.71 5.27
C THR A 49 -12.64 -6.41 4.61
N GLY A 50 -13.77 -6.44 3.89
CA GLY A 50 -14.29 -5.28 3.16
C GLY A 50 -14.54 -4.05 4.05
N ALA A 51 -15.00 -4.23 5.29
CA ALA A 51 -15.21 -3.11 6.22
C ALA A 51 -13.91 -2.36 6.61
N SER A 52 -12.73 -2.85 6.20
CA SER A 52 -11.49 -2.08 6.33
C SER A 52 -11.48 -0.82 5.47
N THR A 53 -12.25 -0.76 4.37
CA THR A 53 -12.37 0.44 3.51
C THR A 53 -13.14 1.59 4.17
N GLU A 54 -13.85 1.31 5.26
CA GLU A 54 -14.53 2.33 6.08
C GLU A 54 -13.57 3.09 7.00
N TYR A 55 -12.27 2.78 6.95
CA TYR A 55 -11.20 3.35 7.76
C TYR A 55 -10.00 3.75 6.89
N PRO A 56 -9.06 4.57 7.39
CA PRO A 56 -7.94 5.00 6.57
C PRO A 56 -7.05 3.82 6.16
N THR A 57 -7.00 3.54 4.88
CA THR A 57 -6.16 2.48 4.30
C THR A 57 -5.29 3.03 3.19
N ALA A 58 -4.25 2.30 2.84
CA ALA A 58 -3.38 2.66 1.73
C ALA A 58 -2.89 1.43 0.96
N ALA A 59 -2.58 1.64 -0.31
CA ALA A 59 -1.73 0.76 -1.07
C ALA A 59 -0.26 1.11 -0.82
N MET A 60 0.63 0.12 -0.71
CA MET A 60 2.08 0.36 -0.59
C MET A 60 2.78 -0.01 -1.90
N SER A 61 3.79 0.77 -2.32
CA SER A 61 4.58 0.47 -3.52
C SER A 61 5.16 -0.94 -3.46
N GLN A 62 4.97 -1.72 -4.53
CA GLN A 62 5.24 -3.16 -4.63
C GLN A 62 6.53 -3.63 -3.96
N MET A 63 7.63 -2.90 -4.18
CA MET A 63 8.92 -3.32 -3.68
C MET A 63 8.99 -3.24 -2.15
N ALA A 64 8.29 -2.32 -1.51
CA ALA A 64 8.15 -2.25 -0.05
C ALA A 64 6.91 -3.02 0.47
N TYR A 65 5.90 -3.26 -0.37
CA TYR A 65 4.80 -4.16 -0.06
C TYR A 65 5.30 -5.60 0.17
N GLY A 66 6.32 -5.99 -0.61
CA GLY A 66 7.04 -7.26 -0.47
C GLY A 66 6.36 -8.44 -1.17
N SER A 67 5.52 -8.16 -2.17
CA SER A 67 5.05 -9.17 -3.12
C SER A 67 4.58 -8.51 -4.42
N SER A 68 4.68 -9.21 -5.54
CA SER A 68 4.15 -8.74 -6.84
C SER A 68 2.73 -9.23 -7.13
N THR A 69 2.14 -10.07 -6.27
CA THR A 69 0.81 -10.66 -6.47
C THR A 69 0.20 -11.02 -5.12
N ALA A 70 -1.11 -10.82 -4.95
CA ALA A 70 -1.82 -11.09 -3.69
C ALA A 70 -1.15 -10.38 -2.50
N PHE A 71 -0.96 -11.08 -1.37
CA PHE A 71 -0.47 -10.51 -0.13
C PHE A 71 1.07 -10.48 -0.03
N GLY A 72 1.57 -9.52 0.74
CA GLY A 72 2.99 -9.44 1.11
C GLY A 72 3.18 -9.04 2.58
N PRO A 73 4.42 -9.02 3.09
CA PRO A 73 4.73 -8.69 4.48
C PRO A 73 4.26 -7.33 4.97
N ALA A 74 3.95 -6.38 4.07
CA ALA A 74 3.35 -5.11 4.47
C ALA A 74 1.87 -5.23 4.87
N CYS A 75 1.18 -6.29 4.47
CA CYS A 75 -0.25 -6.46 4.73
C CYS A 75 -0.61 -6.38 6.21
N GLY A 76 -1.59 -5.55 6.53
CA GLY A 76 -2.07 -5.33 7.88
C GLY A 76 -1.19 -4.42 8.73
N LYS A 77 0.01 -4.03 8.28
CA LYS A 77 0.86 -3.07 9.01
C LYS A 77 0.22 -1.69 9.04
N CYS A 78 0.42 -0.98 10.15
CA CYS A 78 -0.06 0.38 10.32
C CYS A 78 1.08 1.39 10.34
N PHE A 79 0.85 2.52 9.69
CA PHE A 79 1.83 3.60 9.57
C PHE A 79 1.16 4.92 9.93
N ASN A 80 1.83 5.72 10.77
CA ASN A 80 1.50 7.12 10.94
C ASN A 80 2.22 7.93 9.84
N LEU A 81 1.46 8.48 8.90
CA LEU A 81 1.94 9.28 7.78
C LEU A 81 1.74 10.76 8.08
N THR A 82 2.77 11.59 7.93
CA THR A 82 2.72 13.03 8.23
C THR A 82 3.09 13.85 7.00
N LEU A 83 2.23 14.80 6.62
CA LEU A 83 2.45 15.68 5.48
C LEU A 83 3.60 16.66 5.74
N LEU A 84 4.59 16.69 4.85
CA LEU A 84 5.74 17.60 4.95
C LEU A 84 5.62 18.75 3.94
N ASN A 85 5.50 18.43 2.65
CA ASN A 85 5.41 19.39 1.55
C ASN A 85 4.96 18.71 0.26
N THR A 86 4.69 19.47 -0.79
CA THR A 86 4.27 18.94 -2.11
C THR A 86 5.42 18.93 -3.12
N TYR A 87 5.40 18.03 -4.10
CA TYR A 87 6.40 18.01 -5.19
C TYR A 87 5.98 18.76 -6.46
N THR A 88 4.67 18.91 -6.68
CA THR A 88 4.08 19.44 -7.91
C THR A 88 3.72 20.92 -7.85
N GLY A 89 3.65 21.50 -6.65
CA GLY A 89 3.55 22.94 -6.46
C GLY A 89 4.83 23.65 -6.88
N ASP A 90 4.70 24.75 -7.63
CA ASP A 90 5.81 25.66 -7.95
C ASP A 90 5.47 27.08 -7.45
N PRO A 91 6.11 27.56 -6.37
CA PRO A 91 7.06 26.85 -5.50
C PRO A 91 6.42 25.70 -4.71
N PRO A 92 7.21 24.80 -4.09
CA PRO A 92 6.66 23.73 -3.24
C PRO A 92 5.78 24.29 -2.11
N PHE A 93 4.60 23.72 -1.93
CA PHE A 93 3.70 24.09 -0.85
C PHE A 93 4.12 23.42 0.47
N PHE A 94 4.22 24.24 1.52
CA PHE A 94 4.47 23.82 2.89
C PHE A 94 3.24 24.19 3.73
N PRO A 95 2.57 23.21 4.38
CA PRO A 95 1.36 23.49 5.13
C PRO A 95 1.68 24.19 6.46
N ASP A 96 0.91 25.23 6.80
CA ASP A 96 1.02 25.93 8.09
C ASP A 96 0.65 25.02 9.28
N VAL A 97 -0.27 24.07 9.03
CA VAL A 97 -0.69 23.05 10.00
C VAL A 97 -0.29 21.68 9.45
N VAL A 98 0.62 21.03 10.17
CA VAL A 98 1.05 19.66 9.86
C VAL A 98 -0.05 18.67 10.21
N LYS A 99 -0.51 17.91 9.21
CA LYS A 99 -1.52 16.86 9.38
C LYS A 99 -0.87 15.48 9.32
N SER A 100 -1.38 14.58 10.15
CA SER A 100 -0.96 13.18 10.18
C SER A 100 -2.17 12.24 10.17
N ILE A 101 -1.98 11.03 9.67
CA ILE A 101 -3.00 9.99 9.66
C ILE A 101 -2.39 8.62 9.87
N VAL A 102 -3.04 7.78 10.67
CA VAL A 102 -2.66 6.38 10.82
C VAL A 102 -3.44 5.56 9.80
N ILE A 103 -2.72 4.96 8.86
CA ILE A 103 -3.29 4.05 7.86
C ILE A 103 -3.02 2.60 8.22
N LYS A 104 -3.79 1.68 7.65
CA LYS A 104 -3.45 0.27 7.52
C LYS A 104 -3.15 -0.05 6.05
N VAL A 105 -2.07 -0.76 5.78
CA VAL A 105 -1.77 -1.24 4.42
C VAL A 105 -2.68 -2.43 4.12
N THR A 106 -3.56 -2.25 3.14
CA THR A 106 -4.52 -3.27 2.70
C THR A 106 -4.36 -3.62 1.23
N ASP A 107 -3.58 -2.83 0.49
CA ASP A 107 -3.46 -2.97 -0.96
C ASP A 107 -2.03 -2.83 -1.47
N LEU A 108 -1.85 -3.20 -2.72
CA LEU A 108 -0.61 -3.16 -3.47
C LEU A 108 -0.68 -2.03 -4.50
N CYS A 109 0.32 -1.15 -4.51
CA CYS A 109 0.56 -0.28 -5.65
C CYS A 109 1.61 -0.92 -6.57
N PRO A 110 1.22 -1.45 -7.74
CA PRO A 110 2.11 -2.28 -8.56
C PRO A 110 3.34 -1.53 -9.05
N LEU A 111 4.44 -2.28 -9.24
CA LEU A 111 5.67 -1.72 -9.79
C LEU A 111 5.42 -1.31 -11.25
N SER A 112 5.79 -0.07 -11.56
CA SER A 112 5.74 0.49 -12.90
C SER A 112 7.11 1.04 -13.32
N GLU A 113 7.33 1.16 -14.63
CA GLU A 113 8.56 1.77 -15.14
C GLU A 113 8.70 3.24 -14.73
N ALA A 114 7.57 3.95 -14.72
CA ALA A 114 7.43 5.36 -14.38
C ALA A 114 6.28 5.59 -13.38
N GLY A 115 6.27 6.73 -12.69
CA GLY A 115 5.26 7.09 -11.68
C GLY A 115 5.72 6.86 -10.24
N TRP A 116 4.81 7.05 -9.29
CA TRP A 116 5.17 7.16 -7.87
C TRP A 116 5.53 5.82 -7.22
N CYS A 117 4.96 4.71 -7.68
CA CYS A 117 5.26 3.35 -7.19
C CYS A 117 6.44 2.67 -7.92
N SER A 118 7.23 3.43 -8.69
CA SER A 118 8.35 2.91 -9.48
C SER A 118 9.64 2.64 -8.69
N GLY A 119 9.63 2.88 -7.37
CA GLY A 119 10.78 2.68 -6.49
C GLY A 119 11.23 1.22 -6.42
N THR A 120 12.54 1.01 -6.40
CA THR A 120 13.20 -0.30 -6.23
C THR A 120 14.33 -0.17 -5.21
N GLN A 121 15.03 -1.26 -4.88
CA GLN A 121 16.20 -1.21 -3.99
C GLN A 121 17.30 -0.24 -4.46
N THR A 122 17.39 0.03 -5.77
CA THR A 122 18.47 0.83 -6.38
C THR A 122 17.98 2.07 -7.11
N LYS A 123 16.67 2.22 -7.30
CA LYS A 123 16.06 3.32 -8.04
C LYS A 123 15.00 4.00 -7.19
N LYS A 124 15.09 5.31 -7.04
CA LYS A 124 14.05 6.15 -6.42
C LYS A 124 12.95 6.48 -7.43
N ASN A 125 11.75 6.74 -6.95
CA ASN A 125 10.66 7.30 -7.74
C ASN A 125 10.92 8.78 -8.11
N PRO A 126 10.05 9.44 -8.91
CA PRO A 126 10.25 10.84 -9.30
C PRO A 126 10.35 11.85 -8.14
N GLY A 127 9.83 11.50 -6.96
CA GLY A 127 9.93 12.30 -5.73
C GLY A 127 11.23 12.08 -4.95
N GLY A 128 12.15 11.26 -5.47
CA GLY A 128 13.41 10.93 -4.81
C GLY A 128 13.24 9.96 -3.63
N GLN A 129 12.13 9.22 -3.58
CA GLN A 129 11.80 8.28 -2.50
C GLN A 129 11.78 6.84 -2.99
N TYR A 130 12.06 5.89 -2.10
CA TYR A 130 11.99 4.45 -2.42
C TYR A 130 10.59 3.88 -2.23
N ILE A 131 9.77 4.53 -1.41
CA ILE A 131 8.45 4.06 -1.00
C ILE A 131 7.40 5.08 -1.45
N ASN A 132 6.26 4.58 -1.93
CA ASN A 132 5.03 5.35 -2.07
C ASN A 132 3.92 4.70 -1.25
N PHE A 133 3.14 5.52 -0.56
CA PHE A 133 1.83 5.15 -0.04
C PHE A 133 0.76 5.78 -0.93
N ASP A 134 -0.14 4.97 -1.48
CA ASP A 134 -1.29 5.46 -2.22
C ASP A 134 -2.51 5.43 -1.28
N LEU A 135 -2.90 6.60 -0.77
CA LEU A 135 -3.96 6.71 0.23
C LEU A 135 -5.33 6.45 -0.42
N ALA A 136 -6.16 5.63 0.21
CA ALA A 136 -7.55 5.43 -0.22
C ALA A 136 -8.38 6.70 0.10
N TYR A 137 -8.40 7.63 -0.85
CA TYR A 137 -9.00 8.96 -0.71
C TYR A 137 -9.61 9.42 -2.06
N PRO A 138 -10.77 10.11 -2.06
CA PRO A 138 -11.59 10.47 -0.90
C PRO A 138 -12.23 9.24 -0.22
N SER A 139 -12.45 9.34 1.09
CA SER A 139 -13.19 8.34 1.87
C SER A 139 -13.83 8.99 3.10
N ALA A 140 -14.94 8.42 3.60
CA ALA A 140 -15.64 8.96 4.77
C ALA A 140 -14.78 8.91 6.06
N ALA A 141 -13.71 8.13 6.05
CA ALA A 141 -12.80 7.97 7.17
C ALA A 141 -11.72 9.05 7.26
N ILE A 142 -11.53 9.82 6.19
CA ILE A 142 -10.46 10.79 6.05
C ILE A 142 -11.11 12.17 5.85
N PRO A 143 -10.80 13.18 6.68
CA PRO A 143 -11.37 14.51 6.49
C PRO A 143 -11.10 15.06 5.09
N ASP A 144 -12.10 15.71 4.49
CA ASP A 144 -11.99 16.34 3.16
C ASP A 144 -10.87 17.39 3.07
N ASP A 145 -10.46 17.95 4.22
CA ASP A 145 -9.40 18.94 4.31
C ASP A 145 -8.03 18.31 4.62
N PHE A 146 -7.91 16.98 4.68
CA PHE A 146 -6.67 16.28 5.05
C PHE A 146 -5.48 16.69 4.17
N PHE A 147 -5.71 16.94 2.88
CA PHE A 147 -4.74 17.56 1.98
C PHE A 147 -4.96 19.08 1.95
N PRO A 148 -4.21 19.87 2.74
CA PRO A 148 -4.36 21.32 2.75
C PRO A 148 -3.90 21.92 1.42
N SER A 149 -4.48 23.07 1.07
CA SER A 149 -4.12 23.79 -0.15
C SER A 149 -4.27 25.30 -0.01
N ASN A 150 -3.70 26.02 -0.98
CA ASN A 150 -3.90 27.45 -1.15
C ASN A 150 -4.34 27.72 -2.59
N ALA A 151 -5.61 27.42 -2.87
CA ALA A 151 -6.18 27.53 -4.21
C ALA A 151 -6.08 28.96 -4.78
N SER A 152 -6.16 29.99 -3.93
CA SER A 152 -5.99 31.38 -4.36
C SER A 152 -4.60 31.69 -4.91
N TYR A 153 -3.57 30.98 -4.45
CA TYR A 153 -2.19 31.14 -4.91
C TYR A 153 -1.84 30.18 -6.07
N TYR A 154 -2.18 28.88 -5.93
CA TYR A 154 -1.78 27.85 -6.90
C TYR A 154 -2.79 27.62 -8.03
N GLY A 155 -4.04 28.05 -7.87
CA GLY A 155 -5.11 27.85 -8.85
C GLY A 155 -5.78 26.46 -8.79
N TYR A 156 -5.41 25.60 -7.84
CA TYR A 156 -5.98 24.28 -7.63
C TYR A 156 -5.91 23.87 -6.15
N THR A 157 -6.72 22.89 -5.76
CA THR A 157 -6.83 22.40 -4.37
C THR A 157 -6.11 21.08 -4.13
N ASP A 158 -5.77 20.34 -5.18
CA ASP A 158 -5.11 19.04 -5.08
C ASP A 158 -3.74 19.08 -5.75
N PHE A 159 -2.69 18.92 -4.95
CA PHE A 159 -1.32 18.79 -5.46
C PHE A 159 -1.03 17.40 -6.02
N GLY A 160 -1.87 16.40 -5.73
CA GLY A 160 -1.76 15.03 -6.23
C GLY A 160 -0.66 14.19 -5.55
N VAL A 161 0.44 14.80 -5.13
CA VAL A 161 1.55 14.10 -4.47
C VAL A 161 2.19 14.91 -3.35
N TRP A 162 2.48 14.22 -2.26
CA TRP A 162 3.08 14.77 -1.05
C TRP A 162 4.36 14.04 -0.71
N ASN A 163 5.33 14.78 -0.18
CA ASN A 163 6.42 14.23 0.62
C ASN A 163 5.88 14.02 2.03
N VAL A 164 6.08 12.82 2.57
CA VAL A 164 5.63 12.46 3.90
C VAL A 164 6.75 11.85 4.72
N SER A 165 6.71 12.04 6.03
CA SER A 165 7.38 11.10 6.94
C SER A 165 6.42 9.97 7.27
N TYR A 166 6.99 8.78 7.49
CA TYR A 166 6.24 7.63 8.00
C TYR A 166 6.89 7.12 9.28
N GLN A 167 6.05 6.57 10.15
CA GLN A 167 6.44 5.79 11.32
C GLN A 167 5.57 4.54 11.38
N THR A 168 6.20 3.38 11.51
CA THR A 168 5.51 2.12 11.78
C THR A 168 4.94 2.17 13.20
N VAL A 169 3.66 1.89 13.34
CA VAL A 169 2.96 1.91 14.64
C VAL A 169 2.15 0.63 14.82
N SER A 170 1.91 0.26 16.08
CA SER A 170 0.93 -0.80 16.39
C SER A 170 -0.46 -0.37 15.90
N CYS A 171 -1.22 -1.26 15.27
CA CYS A 171 -2.56 -0.96 14.81
C CYS A 171 -3.55 -0.80 15.97
N LEU A 172 -3.47 -1.65 17.01
CA LEU A 172 -4.54 -1.79 18.00
C LEU A 172 -4.79 -0.60 18.92
N PRO A 173 -3.84 0.33 19.16
CA PRO A 173 -4.20 1.61 19.77
C PRO A 173 -4.31 2.77 18.78
N ASN A 174 -3.76 2.66 17.56
CA ASN A 174 -3.54 3.83 16.71
C ASN A 174 -4.42 3.89 15.46
N TRP A 175 -4.85 2.76 14.90
CA TRP A 175 -5.65 2.74 13.69
C TRP A 175 -7.14 2.82 14.04
N ALA A 176 -7.89 3.73 13.42
CA ALA A 176 -9.28 3.99 13.76
C ALA A 176 -10.19 2.75 13.66
N GLY A 177 -9.89 1.84 12.72
CA GLY A 177 -10.62 0.58 12.54
C GLY A 177 -10.31 -0.51 13.57
N ALA A 178 -9.35 -0.30 14.47
CA ALA A 178 -8.88 -1.32 15.41
C ALA A 178 -9.96 -1.88 16.36
N ASN A 179 -10.96 -1.08 16.67
CA ASN A 179 -12.05 -1.48 17.58
C ASN A 179 -13.23 -2.12 16.85
N ASN A 180 -13.24 -2.11 15.51
CA ASN A 180 -14.28 -2.72 14.71
C ASN A 180 -13.83 -4.11 14.23
N LYS A 181 -14.36 -5.16 14.87
CA LYS A 181 -14.03 -6.55 14.51
C LYS A 181 -14.31 -6.89 13.05
N ALA A 182 -15.28 -6.23 12.42
CA ALA A 182 -15.60 -6.45 11.01
C ALA A 182 -14.52 -5.91 10.05
N ALA A 183 -13.67 -4.98 10.52
CA ALA A 183 -12.58 -4.36 9.76
C ALA A 183 -11.22 -5.03 10.00
N LEU A 184 -11.19 -6.14 10.75
CA LEU A 184 -9.98 -6.88 11.12
C LEU A 184 -9.95 -8.25 10.46
N GLY A 185 -8.75 -8.66 10.05
CA GLY A 185 -8.53 -10.00 9.52
C GLY A 185 -8.68 -10.07 8.00
N SER A 186 -8.50 -11.29 7.49
CA SER A 186 -8.79 -11.63 6.11
C SER A 186 -10.26 -11.98 5.92
N VAL A 187 -10.76 -11.83 4.69
CA VAL A 187 -12.03 -12.44 4.30
C VAL A 187 -11.96 -13.98 4.41
N THR A 188 -13.10 -14.61 4.69
CA THR A 188 -13.19 -16.07 4.92
C THR A 188 -13.75 -16.85 3.73
N ASN A 189 -14.20 -16.13 2.68
CA ASN A 189 -14.77 -16.71 1.47
C ASN A 189 -13.74 -16.84 0.32
N LEU A 190 -12.51 -16.40 0.56
CA LEU A 190 -11.35 -16.67 -0.30
C LEU A 190 -10.48 -17.72 0.40
N GLY A 191 -9.83 -18.59 -0.37
CA GLY A 191 -8.92 -19.59 0.21
C GLY A 191 -7.72 -18.94 0.88
N ASN A 192 -7.15 -19.61 1.89
CA ASN A 192 -5.99 -19.11 2.65
C ASN A 192 -4.76 -18.86 1.76
N GLU A 193 -4.71 -19.49 0.60
CA GLU A 193 -3.72 -19.25 -0.45
C GLU A 193 -3.84 -17.85 -1.07
N SER A 194 -4.96 -17.13 -0.91
CA SER A 194 -5.21 -15.85 -1.59
C SER A 194 -5.27 -14.65 -0.66
N VAL A 195 -5.24 -14.86 0.67
CA VAL A 195 -5.49 -13.78 1.64
C VAL A 195 -4.57 -13.87 2.85
N CYS A 196 -4.06 -12.72 3.29
CA CYS A 196 -3.37 -12.57 4.55
C CYS A 196 -3.44 -11.11 5.02
N CYS A 197 -4.21 -10.87 6.09
CA CYS A 197 -4.35 -9.54 6.68
C CYS A 197 -4.43 -9.63 8.21
N PRO A 198 -3.28 -9.71 8.90
CA PRO A 198 -3.22 -9.72 10.35
C PRO A 198 -3.85 -8.45 10.94
N ALA A 199 -4.55 -8.60 12.07
CA ALA A 199 -5.15 -7.45 12.75
C ALA A 199 -4.09 -6.45 13.24
N ASN A 200 -2.93 -6.96 13.64
CA ASN A 200 -1.81 -6.22 14.22
C ASN A 200 -0.47 -6.96 14.06
N PRO A 201 0.14 -6.96 12.87
CA PRO A 201 1.44 -7.59 12.67
C PRO A 201 2.53 -6.87 13.47
N THR A 202 3.39 -7.61 14.19
CA THR A 202 4.49 -7.03 14.97
C THR A 202 5.83 -7.05 14.23
N GLY A 203 5.85 -7.61 13.01
CA GLY A 203 7.08 -7.91 12.27
C GLY A 203 7.66 -9.28 12.63
N ASN A 204 6.98 -10.05 13.49
CA ASN A 204 7.35 -11.43 13.77
C ASN A 204 6.85 -12.33 12.61
N PRO A 205 7.64 -13.33 12.17
CA PRO A 205 7.19 -14.29 11.14
C PRO A 205 5.85 -15.00 11.44
N ASN A 206 5.46 -15.12 12.71
CA ASN A 206 4.22 -15.78 13.12
C ASN A 206 2.97 -14.90 12.97
N ASP A 207 3.13 -13.58 12.83
CA ASP A 207 2.02 -12.63 12.72
C ASP A 207 2.14 -11.67 11.54
N THR A 208 3.14 -11.90 10.69
CA THR A 208 3.41 -11.13 9.47
C THR A 208 3.19 -12.04 8.27
N CYS A 209 2.53 -11.53 7.24
CA CYS A 209 2.31 -12.30 6.02
C CYS A 209 3.63 -12.64 5.33
N PRO A 210 3.77 -13.85 4.76
CA PRO A 210 4.88 -14.12 3.86
C PRO A 210 4.69 -13.38 2.52
N SER A 211 5.72 -13.39 1.68
CA SER A 211 5.59 -12.95 0.29
C SER A 211 4.91 -14.04 -0.52
N TYR A 212 3.68 -13.78 -0.98
CA TYR A 212 2.96 -14.75 -1.83
C TYR A 212 3.78 -15.11 -3.08
N SER A 213 4.38 -14.11 -3.72
CA SER A 213 5.19 -14.28 -4.93
C SER A 213 6.50 -15.03 -4.73
N ASP A 214 7.08 -15.05 -3.53
CA ASP A 214 8.29 -15.84 -3.26
C ASP A 214 7.94 -17.32 -3.02
N ASP A 215 6.76 -17.57 -2.44
CA ASP A 215 6.29 -18.91 -2.08
C ASP A 215 5.54 -19.63 -3.21
N ASN A 216 5.13 -18.91 -4.27
CA ASN A 216 4.30 -19.44 -5.34
C ASN A 216 4.89 -19.16 -6.72
N ALA A 217 4.67 -20.10 -7.66
CA ALA A 217 4.98 -19.84 -9.06
C ALA A 217 4.02 -18.78 -9.61
N LEU A 218 4.58 -17.65 -10.05
CA LEU A 218 3.79 -16.62 -10.70
C LEU A 218 3.22 -17.15 -12.04
N PRO A 219 1.95 -16.89 -12.35
CA PRO A 219 1.41 -17.22 -13.66
C PRO A 219 2.21 -16.49 -14.75
N PRO A 220 2.34 -17.08 -15.95
CA PRO A 220 3.04 -16.43 -17.05
C PRO A 220 2.36 -15.09 -17.35
N ASN A 221 3.15 -14.07 -17.68
CA ASN A 221 2.61 -12.80 -18.11
C ASN A 221 1.88 -12.97 -19.46
N THR A 222 0.55 -12.98 -19.42
CA THR A 222 -0.31 -13.05 -20.61
C THR A 222 -0.82 -11.68 -21.05
N MET A 223 -0.30 -10.58 -20.47
CA MET A 223 -0.66 -9.22 -20.89
C MET A 223 -0.13 -8.96 -22.30
N THR A 224 -1.00 -8.49 -23.18
CA THR A 224 -0.59 -7.99 -24.51
C THR A 224 -0.29 -6.51 -24.41
N SER A 225 0.80 -6.02 -25.04
CA SER A 225 1.19 -4.61 -25.06
C SER A 225 0.13 -3.64 -25.63
N VAL A 226 -0.93 -4.17 -26.23
CA VAL A 226 -2.07 -3.42 -26.79
C VAL A 226 -3.20 -3.23 -25.78
N ALA A 227 -3.25 -4.04 -24.71
CA ALA A 227 -4.19 -3.88 -23.62
C ALA A 227 -3.74 -2.71 -22.73
N ARG A 228 -3.94 -1.49 -23.21
CA ARG A 228 -3.85 -0.30 -22.37
C ARG A 228 -4.78 -0.52 -21.18
N MET A 229 -4.32 -0.26 -19.95
CA MET A 229 -5.23 -0.03 -18.83
C MET A 229 -6.32 0.90 -19.33
N LEU A 230 -7.58 0.48 -19.21
CA LEU A 230 -8.70 1.37 -19.47
C LEU A 230 -8.52 2.54 -18.52
N ALA A 231 -8.00 3.66 -19.03
CA ALA A 231 -8.17 4.93 -18.38
C ALA A 231 -9.68 5.08 -18.23
N ILE A 232 -10.17 5.00 -16.99
CA ILE A 232 -11.58 5.22 -16.69
C ILE A 232 -11.90 6.59 -17.31
N PRO A 233 -12.75 6.66 -18.35
CA PRO A 233 -12.99 7.92 -19.01
C PRO A 233 -13.71 8.81 -18.00
N THR A 234 -13.05 9.89 -17.61
CA THR A 234 -13.57 10.98 -16.77
C THR A 234 -14.83 11.66 -17.35
N ALA A 235 -15.29 11.24 -18.54
CA ALA A 235 -16.44 11.80 -19.24
C ALA A 235 -17.82 11.34 -18.72
N LEU A 236 -17.91 10.33 -17.85
CA LEU A 236 -19.22 9.84 -17.35
C LEU A 236 -19.76 10.57 -16.11
N VAL A 237 -19.01 11.53 -15.56
CA VAL A 237 -19.47 12.36 -14.41
C VAL A 237 -20.33 13.56 -14.86
N VAL A 238 -20.35 13.91 -16.16
CA VAL A 238 -21.12 15.07 -16.65
C VAL A 238 -22.62 14.74 -16.90
N GLY A 239 -23.00 13.46 -16.92
CA GLY A 239 -24.37 13.05 -17.24
C GLY A 239 -25.40 13.14 -16.09
N LEU A 240 -24.97 13.22 -14.83
CA LEU A 240 -25.87 13.18 -13.67
C LEU A 240 -26.21 14.55 -13.08
N VAL A 241 -25.57 15.63 -13.55
CA VAL A 241 -25.86 17.00 -13.05
C VAL A 241 -27.00 17.68 -13.84
N PHE A 242 -27.37 17.18 -15.03
CA PHE A 242 -28.42 17.80 -15.85
C PHE A 242 -29.83 17.22 -15.67
N ALA A 243 -30.00 16.10 -14.96
CA ALA A 243 -31.32 15.48 -14.76
C ALA A 243 -32.07 15.97 -13.49
N HIS A 244 -31.57 17.00 -12.80
CA HIS A 244 -32.25 17.62 -11.64
C HIS A 244 -32.61 19.10 -11.83
N LEU A 245 -32.44 19.64 -13.05
CA LEU A 245 -32.81 21.04 -13.34
C LEU A 245 -33.96 21.23 -14.33
N PHE A 246 -34.53 20.17 -14.91
CA PHE A 246 -35.79 20.27 -15.66
C PHE A 246 -36.61 18.98 -15.57
N GLY A 247 -37.77 19.02 -14.89
CA GLY A 247 -38.81 18.00 -15.07
C GLY A 247 -39.72 17.78 -13.85
N THR A 248 -40.78 18.61 -13.78
CA THR A 248 -41.99 18.58 -12.92
C THR A 248 -41.82 18.92 -11.45
#